data_AF-A0A2V9TP18-F1
#
_entry.id   AF-A0A2V9TP18-F1
#
_cell.length_a   1.000
_cell.length_b   1.000
_cell.length_c   1.000
_cell.angle_alpha   90.00
_cell.angle_beta   90.00
_cell.angle_gamma   90.00
#
_symmetry.space_group_name_H-M   'P 1'
#
loop_
_entity.id
_entity.type
_entity.pdbx_description
1 polymer ?
#
loop_
_entity_poly.entity_id
_entity_poly.type
_entity_poly.pdbx_seq_one_letter_code
_entity_poly.pdbx_strand_id
1 'polypeptide(L)'
;MEAHLTPDQKAFVRQAIESGRLQREEDAIQEALALWEARERSRAEILTAVDAAEASLAAGKGRVITDQSMRELAAEVKQHGRARLASEQSRR
;
A
#
# COMPACT_ATOMS: atom_id res chain seq x y z
N MET A 1 25.47 -8.08 -13.86
CA MET A 1 25.66 -7.68 -12.45
C MET A 1 26.10 -8.93 -11.71
N GLU A 2 27.26 -8.91 -11.06
CA GLU A 2 27.71 -10.03 -10.23
C GLU A 2 27.33 -9.72 -8.78
N ALA A 3 26.52 -10.59 -8.16
CA ALA A 3 26.15 -10.50 -6.76
C ALA A 3 26.82 -11.64 -6.00
N HIS A 4 27.55 -11.31 -4.94
CA HIS A 4 28.20 -12.32 -4.10
C HIS A 4 27.29 -12.67 -2.92
N LEU A 5 26.71 -13.87 -2.95
CA LEU A 5 25.94 -14.39 -1.83
C LEU A 5 26.84 -14.72 -0.65
N THR A 6 26.33 -14.47 0.57
CA THR A 6 26.97 -14.93 1.80
C THR A 6 26.98 -16.46 1.86
N PRO A 7 27.87 -17.08 2.66
CA PRO A 7 27.89 -18.54 2.83
C PRO A 7 26.51 -19.11 3.22
N ASP A 8 25.79 -18.44 4.12
CA ASP A 8 24.47 -18.87 4.55
C ASP A 8 23.43 -18.75 3.44
N GLN A 9 23.44 -17.65 2.67
CA GLN A 9 22.56 -17.51 1.51
C GLN A 9 22.80 -18.62 0.49
N LYS A 10 24.07 -18.98 0.22
CA LYS A 10 24.41 -20.10 -0.65
C LYS A 10 23.89 -21.44 -0.11
N ALA A 11 23.92 -21.65 1.21
CA ALA A 11 23.37 -22.86 1.82
C ALA A 11 21.85 -22.95 1.62
N PHE A 12 21.11 -21.85 1.86
CA PHE A 12 19.66 -21.80 1.62
C PHE A 12 19.28 -21.97 0.15
N VAL A 13 20.02 -21.34 -0.76
CA VAL A 13 19.81 -21.49 -2.21
C VAL A 13 20.04 -22.94 -2.64
N ARG A 14 21.09 -23.59 -2.13
CA ARG A 14 21.36 -25.00 -2.43
C ARG A 14 20.22 -25.90 -1.97
N GLN A 15 19.72 -25.72 -0.74
CA GLN A 15 18.57 -26.48 -0.24
C GLN A 15 17.31 -26.25 -1.09
N ALA A 16 17.10 -25.03 -1.58
CA ALA A 16 15.99 -24.71 -2.48
C ALA A 16 16.14 -25.36 -3.87
N ILE A 17 17.37 -25.54 -4.35
CA ILE A 17 17.64 -26.28 -5.59
C ILE A 17 17.44 -27.78 -5.37
N GLU A 18 17.97 -28.35 -4.29
CA GLU A 18 17.85 -29.76 -3.94
C GLU A 18 16.39 -30.20 -3.75
N SER A 19 15.54 -29.30 -3.25
CA SER A 19 14.09 -29.52 -3.13
C SER A 19 13.30 -29.28 -4.43
N GLY A 20 13.96 -28.79 -5.48
CA GLY A 20 13.34 -28.49 -6.78
C GLY A 20 12.56 -27.17 -6.82
N ARG A 21 12.60 -26.36 -5.75
CA ARG A 21 11.96 -25.04 -5.71
C ARG A 21 12.63 -24.05 -6.66
N LEU A 22 13.94 -24.14 -6.80
CA LEU A 22 14.76 -23.35 -7.72
C LEU A 22 15.51 -24.29 -8.68
N GLN A 23 15.80 -23.84 -9.90
CA GLN A 23 16.61 -24.62 -10.84
C GLN A 23 18.09 -24.25 -10.74
N ARG A 24 18.38 -22.99 -10.40
CA ARG A 24 19.74 -22.43 -10.31
C ARG A 24 19.82 -21.26 -9.34
N GLU A 25 21.04 -20.83 -9.01
CA GLU A 25 21.28 -19.74 -8.04
C GLU A 25 20.72 -18.40 -8.53
N GLU A 26 20.73 -18.14 -9.84
CA GLU A 26 20.20 -16.91 -10.42
C GLU A 26 18.69 -16.74 -10.16
N ASP A 27 17.94 -17.84 -10.03
CA ASP A 27 16.51 -17.79 -9.76
C ASP A 27 16.24 -17.19 -8.38
N ALA A 28 17.11 -17.46 -7.40
CA ALA A 28 17.01 -16.86 -6.06
C ALA A 28 17.23 -15.35 -6.07
N ILE A 29 18.19 -14.88 -6.90
CA ILE A 29 18.48 -13.45 -7.05
C ILE A 29 17.31 -12.75 -7.72
N GLN A 30 16.73 -13.35 -8.77
CA GLN A 30 15.55 -12.81 -9.44
C GLN A 30 14.35 -12.73 -8.49
N GLU A 31 14.09 -13.79 -7.72
CA GLU A 31 13.02 -13.81 -6.71
C GLU A 31 13.25 -12.73 -5.65
N ALA A 32 14.46 -12.60 -5.13
CA ALA A 32 14.81 -11.57 -4.14
C ALA A 32 14.62 -10.15 -4.67
N LEU A 33 15.01 -9.88 -5.93
CA LEU A 33 14.82 -8.57 -6.56
C LEU A 33 13.35 -8.27 -6.81
N ALA A 34 12.54 -9.25 -7.23
CA ALA A 34 11.10 -9.08 -7.41
C ALA A 34 10.41 -8.74 -6.07
N LEU A 35 10.78 -9.43 -4.99
CA LEU A 35 10.26 -9.14 -3.65
C LEU A 35 10.69 -7.76 -3.16
N TRP A 36 11.94 -7.38 -3.40
CA TRP A 36 12.45 -6.06 -3.05
C TRP A 36 11.73 -4.95 -3.83
N GLU A 37 11.53 -5.11 -5.13
CA GLU A 37 10.80 -4.14 -5.96
C GLU A 37 9.36 -3.95 -5.47
N ALA A 38 8.65 -5.05 -5.18
CA ALA A 38 7.29 -4.99 -4.65
C ALA A 38 7.23 -4.25 -3.31
N ARG A 39 8.22 -4.48 -2.44
CA ARG A 39 8.35 -3.77 -1.16
C ARG A 39 8.62 -2.28 -1.36
N GLU A 40 9.53 -1.91 -2.26
CA GLU A 40 9.85 -0.50 -2.51
C GLU A 40 8.68 0.25 -3.17
N ARG A 41 7.94 -0.39 -4.08
CA ARG A 41 6.70 0.17 -4.63
C ARG A 41 5.68 0.44 -3.52
N SER A 42 5.42 -0.56 -2.67
CA SER A 42 4.49 -0.42 -1.54
C SER A 42 4.95 0.68 -0.57
N ARG A 43 6.25 0.78 -0.31
CA ARG A 43 6.82 1.83 0.54
C ARG A 43 6.60 3.22 -0.06
N ALA A 44 6.81 3.39 -1.37
CA ALA A 44 6.60 4.66 -2.06
C ALA A 44 5.11 5.08 -2.02
N GLU A 45 4.19 4.14 -2.21
CA GLU A 45 2.75 4.39 -2.10
C GLU A 45 2.35 4.83 -0.69
N ILE A 46 2.86 4.15 0.35
CA ILE A 46 2.61 4.53 1.75
C ILE A 46 3.15 5.92 2.05
N LEU A 47 4.39 6.23 1.66
CA LEU A 47 4.98 7.55 1.88
C LEU A 47 4.16 8.65 1.19
N THR A 48 3.76 8.42 -0.06
CA THR A 48 2.90 9.37 -0.79
C THR A 48 1.57 9.60 -0.07
N ALA A 49 0.94 8.54 0.46
CA ALA A 49 -0.30 8.65 1.22
C ALA A 49 -0.11 9.40 2.55
N VAL A 50 1.01 9.19 3.24
CA VAL A 50 1.37 9.91 4.47
C VAL A 50 1.60 11.39 4.18
N ASP A 51 2.40 11.74 3.17
CA ASP A 51 2.65 13.13 2.78
C ASP A 51 1.34 13.86 2.46
N ALA A 52 0.43 13.20 1.72
CA ALA A 52 -0.88 13.76 1.41
C ALA A 52 -1.75 13.96 2.68
N ALA A 53 -1.71 13.02 3.63
CA ALA A 53 -2.43 13.15 4.89
C ALA A 53 -1.88 14.29 5.76
N GLU A 54 -0.55 14.41 5.86
CA GLU A 54 0.10 15.50 6.59
C GLU A 54 -0.24 16.87 5.99
N ALA A 55 -0.18 17.00 4.66
CA ALA A 55 -0.59 18.24 3.99
C ALA A 55 -2.07 18.57 4.23
N SER A 56 -2.95 17.55 4.26
CA SER A 56 -4.38 17.71 4.57
C SER A 56 -4.60 18.22 6.00
N LEU A 57 -3.87 17.65 6.98
CA LEU A 57 -3.92 18.07 8.37
C LEU A 57 -3.38 19.49 8.56
N ALA A 58 -2.24 19.82 7.95
CA ALA A 58 -1.66 21.17 7.98
C ALA A 58 -2.59 22.22 7.36
N ALA A 59 -3.37 21.84 6.36
CA ALA A 59 -4.42 22.68 5.76
C ALA A 59 -5.71 22.75 6.60
N GLY A 60 -5.76 22.15 7.79
CA GLY A 60 -6.92 22.19 8.68
C GLY A 60 -8.10 21.33 8.22
N LYS A 61 -7.90 20.41 7.27
CA LYS A 61 -8.97 19.52 6.77
C LYS A 61 -9.27 18.35 7.71
N GLY A 62 -8.48 18.18 8.76
CA GLY A 62 -8.73 17.20 9.82
C GLY A 62 -9.93 17.57 10.70
N ARG A 63 -10.46 16.59 11.41
CA ARG A 63 -11.55 16.77 12.39
C ARG A 63 -11.18 16.05 13.68
N VAL A 64 -11.35 16.71 14.82
CA VAL A 64 -11.23 16.06 16.12
C VAL A 64 -12.40 15.11 16.31
N ILE A 65 -12.12 13.86 16.68
CA ILE A 65 -13.14 12.84 16.88
C ILE A 65 -13.81 13.06 18.24
N THR A 66 -15.10 13.42 18.21
CA THR A 66 -15.98 13.54 19.37
C THR A 66 -17.37 13.00 19.00
N ASP A 67 -18.20 12.68 19.98
CA ASP A 67 -19.58 12.23 19.71
C ASP A 67 -20.36 13.22 18.85
N GLN A 68 -20.20 14.52 19.14
CA GLN A 68 -20.84 15.58 18.37
C GLN A 68 -20.31 15.63 16.93
N SER A 69 -18.98 15.58 16.75
CA SER A 69 -18.37 15.70 15.42
C SER A 69 -18.68 14.49 14.53
N MET A 70 -18.90 13.31 15.12
CA MET A 70 -19.35 12.10 14.42
C MET A 70 -20.84 12.16 14.04
N ARG A 71 -21.70 12.73 14.90
CA ARG A 71 -23.12 12.96 14.57
C ARG A 71 -23.26 13.95 13.42
N GLU A 72 -22.48 15.03 13.44
CA GLU A 72 -22.41 16.03 12.37
C GLU A 72 -21.91 15.38 11.07
N LEU A 73 -20.83 14.58 11.12
CA LEU A 73 -20.32 13.85 9.96
C LEU A 73 -21.39 12.95 9.34
N ALA A 74 -22.11 12.19 10.16
CA ALA A 74 -23.16 11.29 9.68
C ALA A 74 -24.30 12.06 9.00
N ALA A 75 -24.67 13.24 9.53
CA ALA A 75 -25.68 14.11 8.93
C ALA A 75 -25.21 14.67 7.58
N GLU A 76 -23.97 15.16 7.50
CA GLU A 76 -23.33 15.67 6.28
C GLU A 76 -23.30 14.59 5.19
N VAL A 77 -22.77 13.40 5.51
CA VAL A 77 -22.70 12.27 4.57
C VAL A 77 -24.09 11.90 4.04
N LYS A 78 -25.10 11.86 4.93
CA LYS A 78 -26.49 11.56 4.52
C LYS A 78 -27.06 12.65 3.60
N GLN A 79 -26.79 13.92 3.88
CA GLN A 79 -27.21 15.04 3.03
C GLN A 79 -26.56 14.97 1.64
N HIS A 80 -25.23 14.79 1.60
CA HIS A 80 -24.48 14.67 0.35
C HIS A 80 -24.96 13.48 -0.49
N GLY A 81 -25.18 12.32 0.15
CA GLY A 81 -25.71 11.13 -0.52
C GLY A 81 -27.07 11.38 -1.18
N ARG A 82 -27.99 12.06 -0.47
CA ARG A 82 -29.31 12.41 -1.03
C ARG A 82 -29.23 13.41 -2.17
N ALA A 83 -28.38 14.44 -2.04
CA ALA A 83 -28.17 15.42 -3.10
C ALA A 83 -27.64 14.75 -4.38
N ARG A 84 -26.68 13.83 -4.24
CA ARG A 84 -26.16 13.04 -5.35
C ARG A 84 -27.25 12.19 -6.00
N LEU A 85 -28.01 11.42 -5.21
CA LEU A 85 -29.10 10.60 -5.71
C LEU A 85 -30.15 11.42 -6.47
N ALA A 86 -30.56 12.57 -5.93
CA ALA A 86 -31.50 13.46 -6.60
C ALA A 86 -30.94 13.95 -7.96
N SER A 87 -29.66 14.34 -8.01
CA SER A 87 -29.03 14.76 -9.27
C SER A 87 -28.93 13.64 -10.31
N GLU A 88 -28.72 12.39 -9.87
CA GLU A 88 -28.71 11.22 -10.75
C GLU A 88 -30.10 10.91 -11.29
N GLN A 89 -31.15 11.08 -10.47
CA GLN A 89 -32.54 10.90 -10.88
C GLN A 89 -33.00 11.97 -11.87
N SER A 90 -32.61 13.24 -11.67
CA SER A 90 -32.95 14.33 -12.59
C SER A 90 -32.23 14.28 -13.94
N ARG A 91 -31.18 13.46 -14.08
CA ARG A 91 -30.47 13.23 -15.36
C ARG A 91 -31.04 12.07 -16.17
N ARG A 92 -31.95 11.28 -15.61
CA ARG A 92 -32.66 10.21 -16.30
C ARG A 92 -33.93 10.76 -16.95
#